data_AF-A0A968K7X1-F1
#
_entry.id   AF-A0A968K7X1-F1
#
_cell.length_a   1.000
_cell.length_b   1.000
_cell.length_c   1.000
_cell.angle_alpha   90.00
_cell.angle_beta   90.00
_cell.angle_gamma   90.00
#
_symmetry.space_group_name_H-M   'P 1'
#
loop_
_entity.id
_entity.type
_entity.pdbx_description
1 polymer ?
#
loop_
_entity_poly.entity_id
_entity_poly.type
_entity_poly.pdbx_seq_one_letter_code
_entity_poly.pdbx_strand_id
1 'polypeptide(L)' 'TAAVVGGKDPRGDDCLIAYVVTTAEDFSDSIRLQLRKVLPEYMVPSLFIQVESIPLTRNGKVNYRQLPDPDDHW' A
#
# COMPACT_ATOMS: atom_id res chain seq x y z
N THR A 1 -3.15 0.19 -11.09
CA THR A 1 -1.76 0.62 -10.75
C THR A 1 -1.57 0.54 -9.26
N ALA A 2 -0.37 0.27 -8.78
CA ALA A 2 -0.09 0.24 -7.35
C ALA A 2 1.29 0.82 -7.04
N ALA A 3 1.47 1.29 -5.81
CA ALA A 3 2.77 1.68 -5.25
C ALA A 3 2.89 1.10 -3.85
N VAL A 4 4.09 0.66 -3.47
CA VAL A 4 4.39 0.15 -2.13
C VAL A 4 5.47 1.01 -1.51
N VAL A 5 5.27 1.38 -0.25
CA VAL A 5 6.21 2.18 0.53
C VAL A 5 6.48 1.50 1.88
N GLY A 6 7.66 1.77 2.43
CA GLY A 6 7.94 1.45 3.83
C GLY A 6 7.29 2.50 4.74
N GLY A 7 6.73 2.04 5.85
CA GLY A 7 6.12 2.89 6.87
C GLY A 7 6.27 2.30 8.26
N LYS A 8 5.54 2.88 9.21
CA LYS A 8 5.45 2.40 10.58
C LYS A 8 4.01 1.96 10.86
N ASP A 9 3.86 0.85 11.58
CA ASP A 9 2.56 0.47 12.13
C ASP A 9 2.24 1.31 13.38
N PRO A 10 1.03 1.19 13.97
CA PRO A 10 0.65 1.93 15.18
C PRO A 10 1.53 1.62 16.41
N ARG A 11 2.36 0.56 16.36
CA ARG A 11 3.30 0.17 17.42
C ARG A 11 4.70 0.72 17.18
N GLY A 12 4.96 1.31 16.01
CA GLY A 12 6.25 1.84 15.59
C GLY A 12 7.15 0.81 14.88
N ASP A 13 6.63 -0.37 14.56
CA ASP A 13 7.34 -1.42 13.84
C ASP A 13 7.39 -1.11 12.34
N ASP A 14 8.50 -1.47 11.68
CA ASP A 14 8.63 -1.30 10.23
C ASP A 14 7.64 -2.21 9.50
N CYS A 15 6.87 -1.63 8.57
CA CYS A 15 5.91 -2.38 7.77
C CYS A 15 5.88 -1.88 6.31
N LEU A 16 5.20 -2.65 5.46
CA LEU A 16 4.93 -2.28 4.07
C LEU A 16 3.48 -1.84 3.92
N ILE A 17 3.28 -0.73 3.21
CA ILE A 17 1.98 -0.12 2.96
C ILE A 17 1.77 -0.06 1.45
N ALA A 18 0.67 -0.62 0.98
CA ALA A 18 0.34 -0.69 -0.44
C ALA A 18 -0.80 0.25 -0.80
N TYR A 19 -0.54 1.21 -1.68
CA TYR A 19 -1.55 2.08 -2.27
C TYR A 19 -1.99 1.48 -3.60
N VAL A 20 -3.28 1.21 -3.75
CA VAL A 20 -3.83 0.46 -4.87
C VAL A 20 -4.93 1.26 -5.55
N VAL A 21 -4.80 1.44 -6.87
CA VAL A 21 -5.86 1.96 -7.72
C VAL A 21 -6.75 0.80 -8.15
N THR A 22 -7.97 0.78 -7.63
CA THR A 22 -8.97 -0.27 -7.90
C THR A 22 -10.37 0.28 -7.69
N THR A 23 -11.37 -0.40 -8.24
CA THR A 23 -12.81 -0.17 -8.01
C THR A 23 -13.47 -1.32 -7.23
N ALA A 24 -12.70 -2.34 -6.84
CA ALA A 24 -13.20 -3.46 -6.03
C ALA A 24 -13.11 -3.11 -4.54
N GLU A 25 -14.17 -3.39 -3.78
CA GLU A 25 -14.25 -3.07 -2.34
C GLU A 25 -13.43 -4.06 -1.50
N ASP A 26 -13.50 -5.37 -1.78
CA ASP A 26 -12.81 -6.43 -1.01
C ASP A 26 -11.45 -6.84 -1.63
N PHE A 27 -10.70 -5.86 -2.14
CA PHE A 27 -9.46 -6.14 -2.87
C PHE A 27 -8.30 -6.59 -1.98
N SER A 28 -8.25 -6.11 -0.73
CA SER A 28 -7.09 -6.25 0.16
C SER A 28 -6.78 -7.70 0.51
N ASP A 29 -7.78 -8.47 0.96
CA ASP A 29 -7.62 -9.88 1.34
C ASP A 29 -7.30 -10.78 0.14
N SER A 30 -7.97 -10.53 -0.98
CA SER A 30 -7.69 -11.21 -2.25
C SER A 30 -6.23 -11.04 -2.65
N ILE A 31 -5.73 -9.81 -2.67
CA ILE A 31 -4.33 -9.52 -3.02
C ILE A 31 -3.39 -10.15 -2.01
N ARG A 32 -3.65 -9.99 -0.70
CA ARG A 32 -2.82 -10.56 0.37
C ARG A 32 -2.68 -12.08 0.23
N LEU A 33 -3.78 -12.79 -0.05
CA LEU A 33 -3.78 -14.23 -0.25
C LEU A 33 -2.95 -14.65 -1.48
N GLN A 34 -3.00 -13.89 -2.57
CA GLN A 34 -2.17 -14.19 -3.74
C GLN A 34 -0.69 -13.90 -3.50
N LEU A 35 -0.36 -12.78 -2.83
CA LEU A 35 1.01 -12.41 -2.53
C LEU A 35 1.70 -13.46 -1.64
N ARG A 36 1.02 -13.99 -0.62
CA ARG A 36 1.56 -15.06 0.26
C ARG A 36 1.96 -16.34 -0.46
N LYS A 37 1.44 -16.60 -1.68
CA LYS A 37 1.81 -17.78 -2.47
C LYS A 37 3.17 -17.63 -3.16
N VAL A 38 3.60 -16.39 -3.38
CA VAL A 38 4.78 -16.07 -4.20
C VAL A 38 5.84 -15.25 -3.45
N LEU A 39 5.49 -14.67 -2.31
CA LEU A 39 6.35 -13.84 -1.49
C LEU A 39 6.47 -14.40 -0.06
N PRO A 40 7.63 -14.25 0.59
CA PRO A 40 7.76 -14.40 2.04
C PRO A 40 6.84 -13.42 2.79
N GLU A 41 6.41 -13.80 3.99
CA GLU A 41 5.44 -13.02 4.80
C GLU A 41 5.88 -11.57 5.03
N TYR A 42 7.18 -11.32 5.27
CA TYR A 42 7.70 -9.98 5.51
C TYR A 42 7.68 -9.05 4.27
N MET A 43 7.41 -9.58 3.07
CA MET A 43 7.22 -8.79 1.84
C MET A 43 5.75 -8.54 1.54
N VAL A 44 4.83 -9.10 2.33
CA VAL A 44 3.39 -8.89 2.16
C VAL A 44 3.01 -7.59 2.88
N PRO A 45 2.39 -6.61 2.20
CA PRO A 45 1.93 -5.39 2.85
C PRO A 45 0.99 -5.66 4.02
N SER A 46 1.25 -4.97 5.13
CA SER A 46 0.43 -5.02 6.33
C SER A 46 -0.87 -4.25 6.10
N LEU A 47 -0.78 -3.11 5.40
CA LEU A 47 -1.89 -2.21 5.11
C LEU A 47 -2.09 -2.01 3.60
N PHE A 48 -3.34 -1.97 3.17
CA PHE A 48 -3.75 -1.71 1.79
C PHE A 48 -4.71 -0.52 1.77
N ILE A 49 -4.35 0.54 1.06
CA ILE A 49 -5.12 1.78 0.96
C ILE A 49 -5.59 1.95 -0.48
N GLN A 50 -6.90 2.06 -0.68
CA GLN A 50 -7.47 2.36 -1.99
C GLN A 50 -7.27 3.84 -2.31
N VAL A 51 -6.80 4.13 -3.52
CA VAL A 51 -6.65 5.50 -4.02
C VAL A 51 -7.20 5.62 -5.43
N GLU A 52 -7.74 6.78 -5.78
CA GLU A 52 -8.23 7.04 -7.14
C GLU A 52 -7.09 7.04 -8.17
N SER A 53 -5.91 7.52 -7.76
CA SER A 53 -4.71 7.54 -8.59
C SER A 53 -3.45 7.54 -7.73
N ILE A 54 -2.32 7.10 -8.32
CA ILE A 54 -1.01 7.24 -7.69
C ILE A 54 -0.46 8.62 -8.08
N PRO A 55 -0.27 9.55 -7.13
CA PRO A 55 0.25 10.87 -7.43
C PRO A 55 1.72 10.76 -7.88
N LEU A 56 2.05 11.46 -8.95
CA LEU A 56 3.39 11.50 -9.50
C LEU A 56 3.97 12.92 -9.43
N THR A 57 5.28 13.01 -9.22
CA THR A 57 6.06 14.22 -9.40
C THR A 57 6.14 14.61 -10.88
N ARG A 58 6.60 15.83 -11.20
CA ARG A 58 6.85 16.27 -12.58
C ARG A 58 7.77 15.33 -13.37
N ASN A 59 8.63 14.59 -12.68
CA ASN A 59 9.57 13.65 -13.28
C ASN A 59 9.00 12.21 -13.36
N GLY A 60 7.71 12.01 -13.09
CA GLY A 60 7.05 10.71 -13.15
C GLY A 60 7.33 9.76 -11.99
N LYS A 61 8.12 10.16 -10.98
CA LYS A 61 8.31 9.39 -9.74
C LYS A 61 7.08 9.50 -8.85
N VAL A 62 6.79 8.50 -8.03
CA VAL A 62 5.73 8.57 -7.01
C VAL A 62 5.97 9.76 -6.08
N ASN A 63 4.93 10.55 -5.85
CA ASN A 63 4.94 11.66 -4.91
C ASN A 63 4.43 11.20 -3.54
N TYR A 64 5.31 10.61 -2.75
CA TYR A 64 4.96 9.99 -1.46
C TYR A 64 4.28 10.96 -0.48
N ARG A 65 4.56 12.27 -0.56
CA ARG A 65 3.96 13.31 0.30
C ARG A 65 2.50 13.63 -0.04
N GLN A 66 2.00 13.15 -1.18
CA GLN A 66 0.61 13.33 -1.60
C GLN A 66 -0.20 12.04 -1.48
N LEU A 67 0.42 10.95 -1.01
CA LEU A 67 -0.33 9.75 -0.66
C LEU A 67 -1.11 9.99 0.64
N PRO A 68 -2.29 9.38 0.81
CA PRO A 68 -3.02 9.42 2.08
C PRO A 68 -2.16 8.97 3.25
N ASP A 69 -2.35 9.60 4.40
CA ASP A 69 -1.65 9.25 5.63
C ASP A 69 -2.11 7.86 6.11
N PRO A 70 -1.20 6.87 6.24
CA PRO A 70 -1.55 5.56 6.73
C PRO A 70 -2.23 5.53 8.09
N ASP A 71 -1.96 6.51 8.96
CA ASP A 71 -2.48 6.52 10.33
C ASP A 71 -4.01 6.61 10.38
N ASP A 72 -4.63 7.18 9.34
CA ASP A 72 -6.09 7.26 9.19
C ASP A 72 -6.74 5.95 8.68
N HIS A 73 -5.94 4.91 8.41
CA HIS A 73 -6.37 3.69 7.72
C HIS A 73 -6.09 2.37 8.47
N TRP A 74 -5.53 2.42 9.69
CA TRP A 74 -5.39 1.25 10.56
C TRP A 74 -6.70 0.86 11.25
#